data_AF-A0A060C6J4-F1
#
_entry.id   AF-A0A060C6J4-F1
#
_cell.length_a   1.000
_cell.length_b   1.000
_cell.length_c   1.000
_cell.angle_alpha   90.00
_cell.angle_beta   90.00
_cell.angle_gamma   90.00
#
_symmetry.space_group_name_H-M   'P 1'
#
loop_
_entity.id
_entity.type
_entity.pdbx_description
1 polymer ?
#
loop_
_entity_poly.entity_id
_entity_poly.type
_entity_poly.pdbx_seq_one_letter_code
_entity_poly.pdbx_strand_id
1 'polypeptide(L)'
;MARALTSRPTVVTFHKQREGDTAAVTADAVVALSRAEATGVRRLGAAPAHVSVIPPGVDRARFTPRGRAWACRRTHRVLAVGQLDAASGFAAAVEALPHLPDT
;
A
#
# COMPACT_ATOMS: atom_id res chain seq x y z
N MET A 1 16.08 31.06 7.79
CA MET A 1 16.31 31.07 6.33
C MET A 1 14.96 31.11 5.64
N ALA A 2 14.68 32.20 4.91
CA ALA A 2 13.39 32.42 4.25
C ALA A 2 13.31 31.62 2.94
N ARG A 3 12.31 30.75 2.83
CA ARG A 3 12.02 29.97 1.61
C ARG A 3 11.39 30.91 0.57
N ALA A 4 11.91 30.90 -0.65
CA ALA A 4 11.47 31.80 -1.72
C ALA A 4 9.96 31.67 -1.98
N LEU A 5 9.27 32.82 -2.02
CA LEU A 5 7.81 33.01 -2.09
C LEU A 5 7.15 32.57 -3.42
N THR A 6 7.78 31.70 -4.21
CA THR A 6 7.33 31.29 -5.55
C THR A 6 7.26 29.78 -5.79
N SER A 7 7.54 28.92 -4.80
CA SER A 7 7.40 27.47 -5.00
C SER A 7 5.94 27.03 -4.88
N ARG A 8 5.41 26.35 -5.92
CA ARG A 8 4.12 25.63 -5.83
C ARG A 8 4.19 24.61 -4.69
N PRO A 9 3.14 24.49 -3.85
CA PRO A 9 3.12 23.52 -2.77
C PRO A 9 3.24 22.10 -3.33
N THR A 10 4.07 21.27 -2.70
CA THR A 10 4.32 19.88 -3.12
C THR A 10 3.65 18.89 -2.19
N VAL A 11 2.85 17.99 -2.76
CA VAL A 11 2.27 16.84 -2.06
C VAL A 11 2.83 15.57 -2.67
N VAL A 12 3.37 14.69 -1.82
CA VAL A 12 3.94 13.40 -2.27
C VAL A 12 3.15 12.26 -1.65
N THR A 13 2.77 11.30 -2.49
CA THR A 13 2.21 10.02 -2.04
C THR A 13 3.26 8.95 -2.25
N PHE A 14 3.63 8.25 -1.19
CA PHE A 14 4.49 7.09 -1.31
C PHE A 14 3.64 5.85 -1.60
N HIS A 15 4.05 5.08 -2.60
CA HIS A 15 3.47 3.76 -2.90
C HIS A 15 4.48 2.63 -2.59
N LYS A 16 5.77 2.95 -2.58
CA LYS A 16 6.88 2.16 -2.03
C LYS A 16 7.97 3.12 -1.59
N GLN A 17 8.51 2.92 -0.39
CA GLN A 17 9.63 3.68 0.14
C GLN A 17 10.92 3.26 -0.60
N ARG A 18 11.78 4.22 -0.94
CA ARG A 18 13.14 3.96 -1.39
C ARG A 18 14.11 4.65 -0.45
N GLU A 19 15.17 3.96 -0.11
CA GLU A 19 16.26 4.55 0.66
C GLU A 19 16.88 5.72 -0.11
N GLY A 20 17.19 6.81 0.59
CA GLY A 20 17.72 8.04 -0.02
C GLY A 20 16.68 8.97 -0.67
N ASP A 21 15.38 8.70 -0.54
CA ASP A 21 14.35 9.60 -1.08
C ASP A 21 14.19 10.87 -0.22
N THR A 22 14.64 12.00 -0.76
CA THR A 22 14.59 13.31 -0.10
C THR A 22 13.19 13.95 -0.14
N ALA A 23 12.25 13.38 -0.90
CA ALA A 23 10.88 13.88 -0.99
C ALA A 23 10.18 13.83 0.38
N ALA A 24 10.52 12.86 1.23
CA ALA A 24 10.01 12.77 2.59
C ALA A 24 10.36 14.02 3.43
N VAL A 25 11.55 14.59 3.20
CA VAL A 25 12.07 15.76 3.94
C VAL A 25 11.59 17.08 3.33
N THR A 26 11.49 17.14 2.01
CA THR A 26 11.32 18.38 1.25
C THR A 26 9.88 18.71 0.87
N ALA A 27 8.96 17.75 0.93
CA ALA A 27 7.55 17.97 0.59
C ALA A 27 6.82 18.81 1.64
N ASP A 28 5.87 19.63 1.17
CA ASP A 28 4.98 20.41 2.04
C ASP A 28 3.94 19.51 2.73
N ALA A 29 3.54 18.42 2.07
CA ALA A 29 2.71 17.38 2.66
C ALA A 29 3.08 15.99 2.12
N VAL A 30 2.93 14.99 2.98
CA VAL A 30 3.16 13.58 2.67
C VAL A 30 1.88 12.79 2.94
N VAL A 31 1.41 12.08 1.93
CA VAL A 31 0.33 11.11 2.05
C VAL A 31 0.95 9.72 2.22
N ALA A 32 0.68 9.10 3.37
CA ALA A 32 0.98 7.71 3.64
C ALA A 32 -0.27 6.85 3.48
N LEU A 33 -0.17 5.70 2.82
CA LEU A 33 -1.31 4.83 2.56
C LEU A 33 -1.71 3.98 3.77
N SER A 34 -0.84 3.92 4.77
CA SER A 34 -1.07 3.18 6.01
C SER A 34 -0.30 3.79 7.18
N ARG A 35 -0.63 3.35 8.40
CA ARG A 35 0.14 3.71 9.61
C ARG A 35 1.57 3.19 9.56
N ALA A 36 1.78 1.98 9.02
CA ALA A 36 3.12 1.41 8.88
C ALA A 36 3.99 2.24 7.93
N GLU A 37 3.41 2.69 6.82
CA GLU A 37 4.08 3.58 5.89
C GLU A 37 4.33 4.97 6.49
N ALA A 38 3.38 5.51 7.28
CA ALA A 38 3.60 6.76 8.01
C ALA A 38 4.82 6.67 8.95
N THR A 39 5.00 5.54 9.63
CA THR A 39 6.21 5.28 10.42
C THR A 39 7.45 5.17 9.53
N GLY A 40 7.33 4.57 8.35
CA GLY A 40 8.40 4.52 7.33
C GLY A 40 8.90 5.90 6.90
N VAL A 41 8.00 6.76 6.42
CA VAL A 41 8.36 8.10 5.92
C VAL A 41 8.91 8.99 7.03
N ARG A 42 8.45 8.81 8.27
CA ARG A 42 9.02 9.51 9.44
C ARG A 42 10.46 9.10 9.70
N ARG A 43 10.80 7.81 9.51
CA ARG A 43 12.19 7.35 9.58
C ARG A 43 13.06 7.90 8.45
N LEU A 44 12.45 8.23 7.29
CA LEU A 44 13.13 8.95 6.20
C LEU A 44 13.24 10.46 6.43
N GLY A 45 12.70 11.01 7.53
CA GLY A 45 12.85 12.41 7.91
C GLY A 45 11.62 13.29 7.69
N ALA A 46 10.46 12.72 7.34
CA ALA A 46 9.23 13.50 7.22
C ALA A 46 8.78 14.06 8.59
N ALA A 47 8.49 15.37 8.63
CA ALA A 47 7.95 16.02 9.81
C ALA A 47 6.56 15.47 10.15
N PRO A 48 6.27 15.03 11.39
CA PRO A 48 4.98 14.44 11.76
C PRO A 48 3.76 15.30 11.42
N ALA A 49 3.91 16.63 11.49
CA ALA A 49 2.87 17.60 11.16
C ALA A 49 2.50 17.63 9.67
N HIS A 50 3.37 17.13 8.79
CA HIS A 50 3.15 17.12 7.33
C HIS A 50 2.63 15.77 6.83
N VAL A 51 2.54 14.74 7.70
CA VAL A 51 2.16 13.38 7.31
C VAL A 51 0.68 13.13 7.61
N SER A 52 -0.09 12.82 6.57
CA SER A 52 -1.48 12.37 6.69
C SER A 52 -1.63 10.92 6.21
N VAL A 53 -2.41 10.12 6.93
CA VAL A 53 -2.73 8.74 6.51
C VAL A 53 -4.00 8.75 5.69
N ILE A 54 -3.90 8.43 4.40
CA ILE A 54 -5.04 8.34 3.47
C ILE A 54 -4.99 6.97 2.79
N PRO A 55 -5.82 6.00 3.23
CA PRO A 55 -5.85 4.67 2.63
C PRO A 55 -6.30 4.70 1.16
N PRO A 56 -5.82 3.76 0.32
CA PRO A 56 -6.27 3.64 -1.05
C PRO A 56 -7.76 3.27 -1.11
N GLY A 57 -8.48 3.88 -2.04
CA GLY A 57 -9.85 3.52 -2.36
C GLY A 57 -9.93 2.49 -3.50
N VAL A 58 -11.10 1.86 -3.64
CA VAL A 58 -11.46 1.03 -4.80
C VAL A 58 -12.69 1.61 -5.50
N ASP A 59 -12.74 1.49 -6.82
CA ASP A 59 -13.93 1.87 -7.59
C ASP A 59 -15.07 0.89 -7.31
N ARG A 60 -16.10 1.37 -6.62
CA ARG A 60 -17.25 0.56 -6.18
C ARG A 60 -18.23 0.25 -7.32
N ALA A 61 -18.15 0.94 -8.45
CA ALA A 61 -18.92 0.59 -9.64
C ALA A 61 -18.28 -0.60 -10.37
N ARG A 62 -16.94 -0.70 -10.32
CA ARG A 62 -16.17 -1.80 -10.93
C ARG A 62 -16.02 -3.01 -10.02
N PHE A 63 -15.72 -2.80 -8.74
CA PHE A 63 -15.50 -3.86 -7.76
C PHE A 63 -16.73 -4.00 -6.85
N THR A 64 -17.58 -4.97 -7.18
CA THR A 64 -18.78 -5.27 -6.41
C THR A 64 -18.70 -6.69 -5.84
N PRO A 65 -19.38 -6.99 -4.73
CA PRO A 65 -19.45 -8.35 -4.20
C PRO A 65 -20.31 -9.29 -5.09
N ARG A 66 -20.96 -8.76 -6.12
CA ARG A 66 -21.77 -9.51 -7.08
C ARG A 66 -21.01 -9.68 -8.39
N GLY A 67 -21.17 -10.83 -9.01
CA GLY A 67 -20.55 -11.11 -10.30
C GLY A 67 -20.67 -12.57 -10.68
N ARG A 68 -20.17 -12.87 -11.88
CA ARG A 68 -20.14 -14.25 -12.40
C ARG A 68 -19.25 -15.11 -11.51
N ALA A 69 -19.84 -16.12 -10.87
CA ALA A 69 -19.08 -17.15 -10.18
C ALA A 69 -18.59 -18.19 -11.18
N TRP A 70 -17.30 -18.54 -11.11
CA TRP A 70 -16.80 -19.71 -11.82
C TRP A 70 -17.27 -20.99 -11.11
N ALA A 71 -17.69 -22.01 -11.85
CA ALA A 71 -18.08 -23.29 -11.25
C ALA A 71 -16.90 -23.91 -10.49
N CYS A 72 -17.09 -24.34 -9.24
CA CYS A 72 -16.06 -25.04 -8.48
C CYS A 72 -16.69 -26.15 -7.66
N ARG A 73 -15.93 -27.23 -7.52
CA ARG A 73 -16.32 -28.42 -6.76
C ARG A 73 -15.86 -28.37 -5.30
N ARG A 74 -15.03 -27.39 -4.91
CA ARG A 74 -14.53 -27.20 -3.55
C ARG A 74 -15.33 -26.12 -2.83
N THR A 75 -15.53 -26.32 -1.53
CA THR A 75 -16.29 -25.41 -0.65
C THR A 75 -15.57 -24.08 -0.48
N HIS A 76 -14.24 -24.10 -0.40
CA HIS A 76 -13.41 -22.94 -0.14
C HIS A 76 -12.45 -22.67 -1.30
N ARG A 77 -12.09 -21.40 -1.49
CA ARG A 77 -11.14 -20.95 -2.52
C ARG A 77 -10.21 -19.92 -1.94
N VAL A 78 -8.94 -20.05 -2.27
CA VAL A 78 -7.92 -19.03 -1.98
C VAL A 78 -7.52 -18.39 -3.30
N LEU A 79 -7.60 -17.07 -3.37
CA LEU A 79 -7.11 -16.28 -4.50
C LEU A 79 -6.04 -15.33 -3.98
N ALA A 80 -4.84 -15.41 -4.54
CA ALA A 80 -3.74 -14.50 -4.25
C ALA A 80 -3.37 -13.78 -5.56
N VAL A 81 -3.31 -12.44 -5.52
CA VAL A 81 -3.03 -11.59 -6.69
C VAL A 81 -1.97 -10.58 -6.32
N GLY A 82 -0.93 -10.49 -7.15
CA GLY A 82 0.22 -9.64 -6.88
C GLY A 82 1.37 -9.91 -7.87
N GLN A 83 2.45 -9.16 -7.71
CA GLN A 83 3.66 -9.37 -8.49
C GLN A 83 4.35 -10.65 -8.00
N LEU A 84 4.76 -11.55 -8.90
CA LEU A 84 5.42 -12.79 -8.49
C LEU A 84 6.88 -12.53 -8.16
N ASP A 85 7.14 -12.12 -6.92
CA ASP A 85 8.48 -11.92 -6.38
C ASP A 85 8.61 -12.47 -4.94
N ALA A 86 9.85 -12.55 -4.46
CA ALA A 86 10.16 -13.10 -3.13
C ALA A 86 9.51 -12.31 -1.98
N ALA A 87 9.20 -11.02 -2.18
CA ALA A 87 8.62 -10.17 -1.15
C ALA A 87 7.08 -10.30 -1.08
N SER A 88 6.45 -10.93 -2.07
CA SER A 88 4.99 -10.97 -2.20
C SER A 88 4.32 -12.10 -1.40
N GLY A 89 5.10 -12.97 -0.75
CA GLY A 89 4.57 -13.97 0.20
C GLY A 89 3.84 -15.15 -0.41
N PHE A 90 3.88 -15.34 -1.74
CA PHE A 90 3.23 -16.47 -2.41
C PHE A 90 3.75 -17.83 -1.94
N ALA A 91 5.06 -17.95 -1.67
CA ALA A 91 5.64 -19.19 -1.15
C ALA A 91 4.98 -19.59 0.18
N ALA A 92 4.90 -18.66 1.14
CA ALA A 92 4.24 -18.90 2.43
C ALA A 92 2.75 -19.26 2.27
N ALA A 93 2.05 -18.62 1.33
CA ALA A 93 0.66 -18.95 1.05
C ALA A 93 0.49 -20.39 0.53
N VAL A 94 1.38 -20.84 -0.36
CA VAL A 94 1.39 -22.21 -0.90
C VAL A 94 1.75 -23.23 0.18
N GLU A 95 2.79 -22.95 0.99
CA GLU A 95 3.22 -23.79 2.11
C GLU A 95 2.12 -23.97 3.16
N ALA A 96 1.25 -22.98 3.34
CA ALA A 96 0.13 -23.04 4.27
C ALA A 96 -1.06 -23.88 3.76
N LEU A 97 -1.20 -24.12 2.45
CA LEU A 97 -2.38 -24.79 1.88
C LEU A 97 -2.69 -26.17 2.48
N PRO A 98 -1.70 -27.06 2.73
CA PRO A 98 -1.97 -28.36 3.33
C PRO A 98 -2.54 -28.31 4.75
N HIS A 99 -2.42 -27.16 5.42
CA HIS A 99 -2.91 -26.94 6.79
C HIS A 99 -4.29 -26.30 6.84
N LEU A 100 -4.92 -25.98 5.71
CA LEU A 100 -6.25 -25.38 5.67
C LEU A 100 -7.33 -26.47 5.84
N PRO A 101 -8.19 -26.37 6.86
CA PRO A 101 -9.28 -27.31 7.03
C PRO A 101 -10.30 -27.18 5.88
N ASP A 102 -10.93 -28.30 5.54
CA ASP A 102 -12.12 -28.33 4.66
C ASP A 102 -11.94 -27.71 3.26
N THR A 103 -10.69 -27.63 2.74
CA THR A 103 -10.34 -27.09 1.42
C THR A 103 -10.19 -28.15 0.32
#